data_AF-A0A1H0IFH0-F1
#
_entry.id   AF-A0A1H0IFH0-F1
#
_cell.length_a   1.000
_cell.length_b   1.000
_cell.length_c   1.000
_cell.angle_alpha   90.00
_cell.angle_beta   90.00
_cell.angle_gamma   90.00
#
_symmetry.space_group_name_H-M   'P 1'
#
loop_
_entity.id
_entity.type
_entity.pdbx_description
1 polymer ?
#
loop_
_entity_poly.entity_id
_entity_poly.type
_entity_poly.pdbx_seq_one_letter_code
_entity_poly.pdbx_strand_id
1 'polypeptide(L)'
;MSSGDTSEPGGPGAVAPLVTPWVVARVAGPSMTPTVRSGDRLLVRRVAPGGTVGDDAVVLARFPARPELLVVKRVRRAVPGGHWVEGDNPFVTDDSRAFGAAVVVGRVVGRLWPRPGRLGARPA
;
A
#
# COMPACT_ATOMS: atom_id res chain seq x y z
N MET A 1 15.30 43.02 25.55
CA MET A 1 15.07 42.23 24.33
C MET A 1 16.12 41.15 24.25
N SER A 2 15.77 39.90 24.56
CA SER A 2 16.43 38.71 24.00
C SER A 2 15.45 37.56 24.18
N SER A 3 15.03 37.00 23.05
CA SER A 3 14.04 35.97 22.90
C SER A 3 14.63 34.63 23.30
N GLY A 4 14.03 33.98 24.30
CA GLY A 4 14.25 32.57 24.59
C GLY A 4 12.96 31.82 24.31
N ASP A 5 12.75 31.38 23.06
CA ASP A 5 11.70 30.43 22.73
C ASP A 5 12.28 29.02 22.88
N THR A 6 12.46 28.60 24.14
CA THR A 6 12.69 27.21 24.49
C THR A 6 11.34 26.60 24.81
N SER A 7 10.62 26.18 23.77
CA SER A 7 9.45 25.34 23.95
C SER A 7 9.91 23.93 24.37
N GLU A 8 10.00 23.71 25.68
CA GLU A 8 10.22 22.41 26.31
C GLU A 8 9.10 21.42 25.91
N PRO A 9 9.41 20.16 25.52
CA PRO A 9 8.40 19.16 25.21
C PRO A 9 7.98 18.44 26.50
N GLY A 10 6.93 18.92 27.18
CA GLY A 10 6.56 18.32 28.46
C GLY A 10 5.22 18.72 29.05
N GLY A 11 4.16 18.79 28.25
CA GLY A 11 2.80 18.98 28.79
C GLY A 11 2.15 17.65 29.22
N PRO A 12 1.66 17.49 30.47
CA PRO A 12 0.92 16.31 30.92
C PRO A 12 -0.48 16.33 30.31
N GLY A 13 -0.59 15.90 29.05
CA GLY A 13 -1.85 15.88 28.31
C GLY A 13 -1.76 15.35 26.88
N ALA A 14 -0.57 14.91 26.44
CA ALA A 14 -0.43 14.26 25.15
C ALA A 14 -1.15 12.89 25.20
N VAL A 15 -2.32 12.81 24.57
CA VAL A 15 -3.04 11.56 24.39
C VAL A 15 -2.13 10.60 23.64
N ALA A 16 -1.86 9.43 24.24
CA ALA A 16 -1.02 8.42 23.63
C ALA A 16 -1.60 8.03 22.26
N PRO A 17 -0.78 7.98 21.20
CA PRO A 17 -1.26 7.62 19.88
C PRO A 17 -1.79 6.18 19.88
N LEU A 18 -2.92 5.96 19.20
CA LEU A 18 -3.44 4.61 19.00
C LEU A 18 -2.52 3.84 18.04
N VAL A 19 -1.92 2.76 18.54
CA VAL A 19 -1.17 1.82 17.69
C VAL A 19 -2.17 1.03 16.86
N THR A 20 -2.09 1.18 15.53
CA THR A 20 -3.04 0.59 14.59
C THR A 20 -2.35 -0.15 13.45
N PRO A 21 -2.90 -1.31 13.01
CA PRO A 21 -2.44 -1.99 11.81
C PRO A 21 -2.93 -1.31 10.52
N TRP A 22 -3.79 -0.29 10.63
CA TRP A 22 -4.43 0.35 9.49
C TRP A 22 -3.60 1.51 8.96
N VAL A 23 -3.47 1.58 7.63
CA VAL A 23 -2.87 2.71 6.92
C VAL A 23 -3.74 3.10 5.74
N VAL A 24 -3.68 4.39 5.36
CA VAL A 24 -4.33 4.89 4.16
C VAL A 24 -3.27 5.11 3.09
N ALA A 25 -3.45 4.50 1.92
CA ALA A 25 -2.58 4.70 0.77
C ALA A 25 -3.29 5.53 -0.30
N ARG A 26 -2.62 6.57 -0.83
CA ARG A 26 -3.11 7.31 -1.99
C ARG A 26 -2.52 6.69 -3.26
N VAL A 27 -3.37 6.33 -4.22
CA VAL A 27 -2.94 5.76 -5.49
C VAL A 27 -2.31 6.84 -6.37
N ALA A 28 -1.15 6.54 -6.93
CA ALA A 28 -0.47 7.36 -7.94
C ALA A 28 -0.19 6.50 -9.18
N GLY A 29 -0.45 7.06 -10.36
CA GLY A 29 -0.27 6.38 -11.64
C GLY A 29 -1.45 5.48 -12.04
N PRO A 30 -1.42 4.94 -13.27
CA PRO A 30 -2.55 4.21 -13.86
C PRO A 30 -2.42 2.68 -13.79
N SER A 31 -1.43 2.12 -13.08
CA SER A 31 -1.10 0.68 -13.18
C SER A 31 -2.19 -0.27 -12.70
N MET A 32 -3.13 0.22 -11.89
CA MET A 32 -4.24 -0.58 -11.36
C MET A 32 -5.60 -0.21 -11.97
N THR A 33 -5.62 0.62 -13.01
CA THR A 33 -6.85 0.93 -13.75
C THR A 33 -7.30 -0.33 -14.51
N PRO A 34 -8.61 -0.68 -14.53
CA PRO A 34 -9.76 0.07 -14.04
C PRO A 34 -10.11 -0.10 -12.55
N THR A 35 -9.51 -1.07 -11.84
CA THR A 35 -9.83 -1.40 -10.45
C THR A 35 -9.67 -0.21 -9.50
N VAL A 36 -8.54 0.49 -9.58
CA VAL A 36 -8.31 1.76 -8.90
C VAL A 36 -7.59 2.74 -9.85
N ARG A 37 -7.81 4.02 -9.64
CA ARG A 37 -7.35 5.16 -10.42
C ARG A 37 -6.48 6.05 -9.54
N SER A 38 -5.66 6.86 -10.19
CA SER A 38 -4.89 7.90 -9.49
C SER A 38 -5.81 8.79 -8.65
N GLY A 39 -5.37 9.13 -7.45
CA GLY A 39 -6.12 9.96 -6.49
C GLY A 39 -7.03 9.17 -5.54
N ASP A 40 -7.30 7.90 -5.80
CA ASP A 40 -8.05 7.05 -4.88
C ASP A 40 -7.32 6.91 -3.53
N ARG A 41 -8.10 6.85 -2.44
CA ARG A 41 -7.59 6.55 -1.11
C ARG A 41 -8.03 5.14 -0.73
N LEU A 42 -7.07 4.29 -0.43
CA LEU A 42 -7.28 2.87 -0.12
C LEU A 42 -7.04 2.63 1.36
N LEU A 43 -7.93 1.87 1.99
CA LEU A 43 -7.71 1.37 3.33
C LEU A 43 -6.88 0.08 3.24
N VAL A 44 -5.75 0.05 3.95
CA VAL A 44 -4.79 -1.04 3.91
C VAL A 44 -4.60 -1.58 5.32
N ARG A 45 -4.70 -2.89 5.48
CA ARG A 45 -4.32 -3.58 6.72
C ARG A 45 -2.88 -4.07 6.56
N ARG A 46 -1.97 -3.59 7.41
CA ARG A 46 -0.59 -4.09 7.49
C ARG A 46 -0.60 -5.60 7.73
N VAL A 47 0.33 -6.29 7.07
CA VAL A 47 0.61 -7.70 7.34
C VAL A 47 1.87 -7.81 8.18
N ALA A 48 1.96 -8.87 8.97
CA ALA A 48 3.20 -9.17 9.68
C ALA A 48 4.34 -9.42 8.65
N PRO A 49 5.61 -9.13 9.00
CA PRO A 49 6.74 -9.52 8.17
C PRO A 49 6.68 -11.02 7.82
N GLY A 50 6.82 -11.35 6.53
CA GLY A 50 6.68 -12.73 6.05
C GLY A 50 5.24 -13.25 5.93
N GLY A 51 4.24 -12.42 6.22
CA GLY A 51 2.83 -12.78 6.05
C GLY A 51 2.47 -13.01 4.59
N THR A 52 1.69 -14.06 4.33
CA THR A 52 1.14 -14.34 3.01
C THR A 52 -0.25 -13.73 2.85
N VAL A 53 -0.59 -13.40 1.60
CA VAL A 53 -1.92 -12.98 1.19
C VAL A 53 -2.39 -13.91 0.07
N GLY A 54 -3.71 -14.10 -0.02
CA GLY A 54 -4.30 -14.93 -1.06
C GLY A 54 -4.13 -14.32 -2.46
N ASP A 55 -4.26 -15.19 -3.47
CA ASP A 55 -4.26 -14.79 -4.87
C ASP A 55 -5.37 -13.79 -5.17
N ASP A 56 -5.16 -12.98 -6.21
CA ASP A 56 -6.02 -11.86 -6.62
C ASP A 56 -6.21 -10.74 -5.57
N ALA A 57 -5.56 -10.80 -4.41
CA ALA A 57 -5.56 -9.70 -3.46
C ALA A 57 -4.86 -8.48 -4.04
N VAL A 58 -5.47 -7.30 -3.86
CA VAL A 58 -4.77 -6.03 -4.09
C VAL A 58 -3.94 -5.70 -2.85
N VAL A 59 -2.67 -5.37 -3.06
CA VAL A 59 -1.68 -5.19 -2.01
C VAL A 59 -0.95 -3.87 -2.14
N LEU A 60 -0.53 -3.35 -1.01
CA LEU A 60 0.58 -2.42 -0.91
C LEU A 60 1.85 -3.25 -0.76
N ALA A 61 2.81 -3.11 -1.67
CA ALA A 61 4.02 -3.89 -1.72
C ALA A 61 5.23 -3.01 -2.05
N ARG A 62 6.42 -3.59 -1.94
CA ARG A 62 7.68 -2.98 -2.39
C ARG A 62 8.51 -4.03 -3.13
N PHE A 63 9.33 -3.60 -4.07
CA PHE A 63 10.28 -4.46 -4.75
C PHE A 63 11.64 -4.37 -4.06
N PRO A 64 12.37 -5.47 -3.84
CA PRO A 64 13.73 -5.41 -3.29
C PRO A 64 14.69 -4.52 -4.11
N ALA A 65 14.49 -4.43 -5.42
CA ALA A 65 15.26 -3.56 -6.31
C ALA A 65 14.96 -2.06 -6.15
N ARG A 66 13.84 -1.70 -5.51
CA ARG A 66 13.39 -0.32 -5.23
C ARG A 66 12.72 -0.25 -3.85
N PRO A 67 13.48 -0.43 -2.76
CA PRO A 67 12.94 -0.65 -1.42
C PRO A 67 12.18 0.56 -0.84
N GLU A 68 12.49 1.76 -1.31
CA GLU A 68 11.85 3.03 -0.97
C GLU A 68 10.49 3.25 -1.65
N LEU A 69 10.21 2.52 -2.74
CA LEU A 69 9.00 2.72 -3.53
C LEU A 69 7.89 1.75 -3.09
N LEU A 70 6.81 2.30 -2.57
CA LEU A 70 5.57 1.57 -2.31
C LEU A 70 4.69 1.56 -3.56
N VAL A 71 4.26 0.37 -3.98
CA VAL A 71 3.40 0.15 -5.14
C VAL A 71 2.09 -0.51 -4.73
N VAL A 72 1.01 -0.17 -5.44
CA VAL A 72 -0.26 -0.88 -5.35
C VAL A 72 -0.38 -1.79 -6.56
N LYS A 73 -0.47 -3.11 -6.32
CA LYS A 73 -0.52 -4.15 -7.35
C LYS A 73 -1.49 -5.26 -6.95
N ARG A 74 -1.82 -6.16 -7.88
CA ARG A 74 -2.60 -7.37 -7.60
C ARG A 74 -1.69 -8.59 -7.54
N VAL A 75 -1.89 -9.45 -6.54
CA VAL A 75 -1.19 -10.72 -6.40
C VAL A 75 -1.67 -11.69 -7.47
N ARG A 76 -0.73 -12.30 -8.20
CA ARG A 76 -1.00 -13.41 -9.11
C ARG A 76 -0.79 -14.75 -8.46
N ARG A 77 0.25 -14.86 -7.64
CA ARG A 77 0.66 -16.07 -6.93
C ARG A 77 1.72 -15.75 -5.88
N ALA A 78 1.82 -16.61 -4.86
CA ALA A 78 2.99 -16.65 -4.00
C ALA A 78 4.22 -17.19 -4.77
N VAL A 79 5.40 -16.69 -4.43
CA VAL A 79 6.70 -17.13 -4.97
C VAL A 79 7.75 -17.13 -3.86
N PRO A 80 8.89 -17.85 -4.03
CA PRO A 80 9.99 -17.72 -3.08
C PRO A 80 10.39 -16.25 -2.89
N GLY A 81 10.48 -15.82 -1.62
CA GLY A 81 10.81 -14.43 -1.27
C GLY A 81 9.64 -13.44 -1.26
N GLY A 82 8.41 -13.85 -1.61
CA GLY A 82 7.23 -12.98 -1.50
C GLY A 82 6.11 -13.35 -2.47
N HIS A 83 5.71 -12.39 -3.31
CA HIS A 83 4.58 -12.51 -4.22
C HIS A 83 4.95 -12.03 -5.62
N TRP A 84 4.44 -12.73 -6.63
CA TRP A 84 4.41 -12.20 -7.99
C TRP A 84 3.19 -11.29 -8.10
N VAL A 85 3.42 -10.00 -8.35
CA VAL A 85 2.39 -8.96 -8.38
C VAL A 85 2.39 -8.24 -9.72
N GLU A 86 1.21 -7.96 -10.23
CA GLU A 86 1.02 -7.30 -11.51
C GLU A 86 0.03 -6.14 -11.41
N GLY A 87 0.17 -5.17 -12.31
CA GLY A 87 -0.86 -4.17 -12.52
C GLY A 87 -2.10 -4.76 -13.21
N ASP A 88 -3.28 -4.23 -12.88
CA ASP A 88 -4.50 -4.53 -13.63
C ASP A 88 -4.54 -3.81 -14.99
N ASN A 89 -3.68 -2.80 -15.19
CA ASN A 89 -3.48 -2.14 -16.47
C ASN A 89 -2.33 -2.80 -17.26
N PRO A 90 -2.60 -3.51 -18.36
CA PRO A 90 -1.58 -4.28 -19.08
C PRO A 90 -0.51 -3.40 -19.75
N PHE A 91 -0.82 -2.12 -20.02
CA PHE A 91 0.09 -1.18 -20.68
C PHE A 91 1.15 -0.60 -19.73
N VAL A 92 1.07 -0.87 -18.42
CA VAL A 92 2.08 -0.45 -17.44
C VAL A 92 2.80 -1.67 -16.90
N THR A 93 4.10 -1.78 -17.17
CA THR A 93 4.92 -2.96 -16.84
C THR A 93 5.84 -2.77 -15.62
N ASP A 94 5.67 -1.69 -14.86
CA ASP A 94 6.40 -1.42 -13.61
C ASP A 94 5.86 -2.34 -12.48
N ASP A 95 6.06 -3.65 -12.63
CA ASP A 95 5.60 -4.70 -11.73
C ASP A 95 6.54 -5.93 -11.73
N SER A 96 6.09 -7.10 -11.26
CA SER A 96 6.94 -8.28 -11.15
C SER A 96 7.55 -8.75 -12.47
N ARG A 97 6.96 -8.40 -13.62
CA ARG A 97 7.58 -8.67 -14.93
C ARG A 97 8.91 -7.94 -15.12
N ALA A 98 9.08 -6.79 -14.49
CA ALA A 98 10.30 -5.98 -14.54
C ALA A 98 11.22 -6.18 -13.33
N PHE A 99 10.67 -6.42 -12.13
CA PHE A 99 11.46 -6.42 -10.88
C PHE A 99 11.45 -7.74 -10.11
N GLY A 100 10.75 -8.77 -10.61
CA GLY A 100 10.63 -10.05 -9.93
C GLY A 100 9.72 -10.01 -8.71
N ALA A 101 10.03 -10.81 -7.68
CA ALA A 101 9.18 -10.95 -6.50
C ALA A 101 9.06 -9.63 -5.70
N ALA A 102 7.84 -9.32 -5.27
CA ALA A 102 7.55 -8.21 -4.37
C ALA A 102 7.33 -8.69 -2.94
N VAL A 103 7.71 -7.86 -1.97
CA VAL A 103 7.41 -8.07 -0.55
C VAL A 103 6.14 -7.30 -0.21
N VAL A 104 5.11 -8.00 0.24
CA VAL A 104 3.84 -7.39 0.65
C VAL A 104 3.99 -6.70 2.01
N VAL A 105 3.54 -5.44 2.07
CA VAL A 105 3.53 -4.62 3.29
C VAL A 105 2.14 -4.59 3.92
N GLY A 106 1.09 -4.67 3.09
CA GLY A 106 -0.28 -4.72 3.56
C GLY A 106 -1.26 -5.14 2.49
N ARG A 107 -2.41 -5.65 2.92
CA ARG A 107 -3.53 -5.98 2.05
C ARG A 107 -4.49 -4.81 1.97
N VAL A 108 -4.86 -4.40 0.76
CA VAL A 108 -5.94 -3.44 0.55
C VAL A 108 -7.27 -4.11 0.86
N VAL A 109 -8.06 -3.53 1.76
CA VAL A 109 -9.38 -4.06 2.14
C VAL A 109 -10.54 -3.39 1.42
N GLY A 110 -10.31 -2.19 0.89
CA GLY A 110 -11.31 -1.43 0.15
C GLY A 110 -10.86 -0.03 -0.22
N ARG A 111 -11.67 0.63 -1.05
CA ARG A 111 -11.56 2.05 -1.33
C ARG A 111 -12.23 2.82 -0.19
N LEU A 112 -11.57 3.84 0.31
CA LEU A 112 -12.10 4.78 1.31
C LEU A 112 -12.69 6.03 0.64
N TRP A 113 -12.12 6.49 -0.48
CA TRP A 113 -12.56 7.68 -1.21
C TRP A 113 -12.15 7.58 -2.70
N PRO A 114 -12.92 8.13 -3.66
CA PRO A 114 -14.17 8.91 -3.52
C PRO A 114 -15.45 8.08 -3.38
N ARG A 115 -15.39 6.78 -3.70
CA ARG A 115 -16.55 5.88 -3.65
C ARG A 115 -16.25 4.72 -2.70
N PRO A 116 -16.55 4.85 -1.39
CA PRO A 116 -16.23 3.83 -0.42
C PRO A 116 -16.81 2.47 -0.81
N GLY A 117 -16.03 1.40 -0.67
CA GLY A 117 -16.51 0.07 -1.02
C GLY A 117 -15.38 -0.93 -1.25
N ARG A 118 -15.77 -2.19 -1.50
CA ARG A 118 -14.83 -3.24 -1.88
C ARG A 118 -14.25 -2.95 -3.27
N LEU A 119 -13.03 -3.41 -3.49
CA LEU A 119 -12.44 -3.36 -4.83
C LEU A 119 -13.08 -4.44 -5.71
N GLY A 120 -13.20 -4.14 -7.00
CA GLY A 120 -13.71 -5.10 -7.98
C GLY A 120 -12.81 -6.33 -8.13
N ALA A 121 -13.39 -7.39 -8.69
CA ALA A 121 -12.64 -8.54 -9.15
C ALA A 121 -11.60 -8.15 -10.20
N ARG A 122 -10.67 -9.05 -10.50
CA ARG A 122 -9.71 -8.87 -11.59
C ARG A 122 -10.48 -8.57 -12.90
N PRO A 123 -10.09 -7.54 -13.67
CA PRO A 123 -10.63 -7.33 -15.01
C PRO A 123 -10.37 -8.57 -15.90
N ALA A 124 -11.29 -8.83 -16.84
CA ALA A 124 -11.11 -9.87 -17.85
C ALA A 124 -9.99 -9.52 -18.83
#